data_AF-A0A1A3C130-F1
#
_entry.id   AF-A0A1A3C130-F1
#
_cell.length_a   1.000
_cell.length_b   1.000
_cell.length_c   1.000
_cell.angle_alpha   90.00
_cell.angle_beta   90.00
_cell.angle_gamma   90.00
#
_symmetry.space_group_name_H-M   'P 1'
#
loop_
_entity.id
_entity.type
_entity.pdbx_description
1 polymer ?
#
loop_
_entity_poly.entity_id
_entity_poly.type
_entity_poly.pdbx_seq_one_letter_code
_entity_poly.pdbx_strand_id
1 'polypeptide(L)'
;MPYDYFETIPNYTDTVPDYRRLAREIGQEIAATRPPNVLARNGRAFWKLTDGGSGALAWLAFTRPDARSALARRKVWTLIPYLQVFMANWFVSVDHQLAEQNQWIHTNIDVYEARELALLVPQPRAEDMKRITRPEALLTLDDIDRHKVTTVLGKGTAQAMKARR
;
A
#
# COMPACT_ATOMS: atom_id res chain seq x y z
N MET A 1 -63.35 -32.02 2.49
CA MET A 1 -62.48 -32.15 3.68
C MET A 1 -61.22 -31.33 3.42
N PRO A 2 -61.03 -30.18 4.08
CA PRO A 2 -59.83 -29.35 3.95
C PRO A 2 -58.76 -29.84 4.93
N TYR A 3 -57.50 -29.88 4.50
CA TYR A 3 -56.37 -30.10 5.40
C TYR A 3 -55.65 -28.77 5.59
N ASP A 4 -55.81 -28.21 6.80
CA ASP A 4 -54.94 -27.20 7.37
C ASP A 4 -53.55 -27.81 7.59
N TYR A 5 -52.52 -27.22 6.99
CA TYR A 5 -51.14 -27.37 7.43
C TYR A 5 -50.59 -25.99 7.74
N PHE A 6 -50.52 -25.70 9.04
CA PHE A 6 -49.63 -24.69 9.59
C PHE A 6 -48.18 -25.12 9.30
N GLU A 7 -47.48 -24.39 8.43
CA GLU A 7 -46.02 -24.45 8.35
C GLU A 7 -45.43 -23.07 8.63
N THR A 8 -44.98 -22.93 9.89
CA THR A 8 -43.78 -22.24 10.34
C THR A 8 -43.18 -21.17 9.43
N ILE A 9 -43.38 -19.91 9.82
CA ILE A 9 -42.57 -18.78 9.38
C ILE A 9 -41.10 -19.04 9.78
N PRO A 10 -40.13 -19.08 8.86
CA PRO A 10 -38.72 -19.11 9.24
C PRO A 10 -38.39 -17.78 9.90
N ASN A 11 -38.05 -17.85 11.19
CA ASN A 11 -37.48 -16.74 11.93
C ASN A 11 -36.11 -16.39 11.33
N TYR A 12 -36.07 -15.44 10.40
CA TYR A 12 -34.84 -14.82 9.93
C TYR A 12 -34.31 -13.89 11.04
N THR A 13 -33.85 -14.46 12.15
CA THR A 13 -32.76 -13.86 12.91
C THR A 13 -31.50 -14.10 12.11
N ASP A 14 -31.31 -13.23 11.13
CA ASP A 14 -30.10 -13.07 10.34
C ASP A 14 -28.96 -12.78 11.32
N THR A 15 -28.23 -13.85 11.66
CA THR A 15 -26.93 -13.75 12.31
C THR A 15 -26.03 -13.03 11.33
N VAL A 16 -26.02 -11.70 11.39
CA VAL A 16 -25.11 -10.85 10.61
C VAL A 16 -23.71 -11.43 10.81
N PRO A 17 -23.07 -11.96 9.75
CA PRO A 17 -21.73 -12.50 9.87
C PRO A 17 -20.83 -11.40 10.42
N ASP A 18 -20.02 -11.72 11.43
CA ASP A 18 -19.03 -10.79 11.96
C ASP A 18 -17.91 -10.65 10.91
N TYR A 19 -18.19 -9.84 9.89
CA TYR A 19 -17.29 -9.56 8.76
C TYR A 19 -15.95 -9.01 9.24
N ARG A 20 -15.88 -8.46 10.46
CA ARG A 20 -14.66 -7.96 11.07
C ARG A 20 -13.76 -9.10 11.55
N ARG A 21 -14.34 -10.18 12.09
CA ARG A 21 -13.62 -11.41 12.43
C ARG A 21 -13.22 -12.15 11.16
N LEU A 22 -14.12 -12.27 10.19
CA LEU A 22 -13.84 -12.89 8.88
C LEU A 22 -12.72 -12.14 8.14
N ALA A 23 -12.71 -10.81 8.15
CA ALA A 23 -11.65 -10.01 7.55
C ALA A 23 -10.29 -10.15 8.26
N ARG A 24 -10.29 -10.35 9.59
CA ARG A 24 -9.06 -10.65 10.34
C ARG A 24 -8.56 -12.06 10.07
N GLU A 25 -9.46 -13.03 10.00
CA GLU A 25 -9.15 -14.43 9.76
C GLU A 25 -8.68 -14.64 8.32
N ILE A 26 -9.36 -14.05 7.33
CA ILE A 26 -8.90 -13.97 5.93
C ILE A 26 -7.57 -13.22 5.84
N GLY A 27 -7.40 -12.09 6.56
CA GLY A 27 -6.14 -11.35 6.57
C GLY A 27 -4.97 -12.14 7.17
N GLN A 28 -5.21 -12.96 8.20
CA GLN A 28 -4.22 -13.81 8.86
C GLN A 28 -3.95 -15.09 8.06
N GLU A 29 -4.96 -15.69 7.45
CA GLU A 29 -4.84 -16.88 6.61
C GLU A 29 -4.15 -16.55 5.28
N ILE A 30 -4.42 -15.38 4.68
CA ILE A 30 -3.67 -14.85 3.51
C ILE A 30 -2.20 -14.60 3.87
N ALA A 31 -1.91 -14.12 5.09
CA ALA A 31 -0.55 -13.91 5.55
C ALA A 31 0.20 -15.24 5.81
N ALA A 32 -0.52 -16.31 6.21
CA ALA A 32 0.06 -17.61 6.54
C ALA A 32 0.20 -18.58 5.36
N THR A 33 -0.64 -18.46 4.31
CA THR A 33 -0.64 -19.39 3.16
C THR A 33 -0.01 -18.84 1.88
N ARG A 34 0.36 -17.55 1.81
CA ARG A 34 1.09 -17.03 0.64
C ARG A 34 2.57 -17.44 0.70
N PRO A 35 3.15 -18.00 -0.38
CA PRO A 35 4.59 -18.14 -0.47
C PRO A 35 5.23 -16.74 -0.31
N PRO A 36 6.50 -16.64 0.12
CA PRO A 36 7.20 -15.37 0.40
C PRO A 36 7.35 -14.43 -0.82
N ASN A 37 6.73 -14.76 -1.94
CA ASN A 37 6.84 -14.14 -3.26
C ASN A 37 5.49 -13.58 -3.71
N VAL A 38 5.03 -12.48 -3.11
CA VAL A 38 4.18 -11.52 -3.85
C VAL A 38 5.08 -10.93 -4.94
N LEU A 39 5.13 -11.62 -6.07
CA LEU A 39 6.11 -11.45 -7.14
C LEU A 39 6.25 -9.99 -7.58
N ALA A 40 7.50 -9.55 -7.72
CA ALA A 40 7.83 -8.25 -8.26
C ALA A 40 7.28 -8.11 -9.69
N ARG A 41 6.14 -7.44 -9.88
CA ARG A 41 5.56 -7.26 -11.21
C ARG A 41 6.41 -6.25 -11.98
N ASN A 42 6.99 -6.67 -13.11
CA ASN A 42 7.96 -5.89 -13.88
C ASN A 42 9.18 -5.46 -13.03
N GLY A 43 9.63 -6.31 -12.09
CA GLY A 43 10.77 -6.02 -11.22
C GLY A 43 10.49 -4.96 -10.14
N ARG A 44 9.21 -4.79 -9.76
CA ARG A 44 8.77 -3.87 -8.70
C ARG A 44 8.00 -4.60 -7.62
N ALA A 45 8.41 -4.40 -6.37
CA ALA A 45 7.65 -4.81 -5.19
C ALA A 45 6.88 -3.61 -4.65
N PHE A 46 5.61 -3.78 -4.29
CA PHE A 46 4.76 -2.73 -3.75
C PHE A 46 4.61 -2.86 -2.25
N TRP A 47 4.55 -1.72 -1.57
CA TRP A 47 4.54 -1.66 -0.11
C TRP A 47 3.45 -0.70 0.37
N LYS A 48 2.63 -1.18 1.27
CA LYS A 48 1.74 -0.38 2.11
C LYS A 48 2.50 -0.03 3.38
N LEU A 49 2.62 1.26 3.67
CA LEU A 49 3.26 1.75 4.89
C LEU A 49 2.17 2.32 5.79
N THR A 50 1.94 1.65 6.91
CA THR A 50 1.04 2.12 7.96
C THR A 50 1.84 2.62 9.14
N ASP A 51 1.38 3.70 9.77
CA ASP A 51 1.95 4.20 11.00
C ASP A 51 1.91 3.11 12.09
N GLY A 52 3.04 2.88 12.77
CA GLY A 52 3.16 1.78 13.73
C GLY A 52 2.26 1.91 14.97
N GLY A 53 1.87 3.13 15.35
CA GLY A 53 1.00 3.38 16.50
C GLY A 53 -0.48 3.39 16.15
N SER A 54 -0.87 4.09 15.09
CA SER A 54 -2.26 4.31 14.71
C SER A 54 -2.80 3.32 13.67
N GLY A 55 -1.93 2.61 12.95
CA GLY A 55 -2.30 1.76 11.82
C GLY A 55 -2.81 2.53 10.60
N ALA A 56 -2.77 3.86 10.62
CA ALA A 56 -3.23 4.68 9.50
C ALA A 56 -2.31 4.53 8.30
N LEU A 57 -2.88 4.49 7.09
CA LEU A 57 -2.12 4.50 5.84
C LEU A 57 -1.34 5.81 5.73
N ALA A 58 -0.01 5.73 5.83
CA ALA A 58 0.88 6.87 5.70
C ALA A 58 1.38 7.01 4.26
N TRP A 59 1.84 5.91 3.67
CA TRP A 59 2.41 5.91 2.32
C TRP A 59 2.01 4.68 1.52
N LEU A 60 1.93 4.86 0.20
CA LEU A 60 2.08 3.79 -0.77
C LEU A 60 3.46 3.92 -1.40
N ALA A 61 4.21 2.83 -1.43
CA ALA A 61 5.56 2.81 -1.94
C ALA A 61 5.81 1.65 -2.91
N PHE A 62 6.92 1.74 -3.64
CA PHE A 62 7.47 0.59 -4.32
C PHE A 62 9.00 0.57 -4.21
N THR A 63 9.58 -0.62 -4.35
CA THR A 63 11.02 -0.85 -4.45
C THR A 63 11.34 -1.62 -5.74
N ARG A 64 12.61 -1.63 -6.13
CA ARG A 64 13.11 -2.38 -7.30
C ARG A 64 14.18 -3.38 -6.86
N PRO A 65 13.78 -4.55 -6.32
CA PRO A 65 14.74 -5.52 -5.80
C PRO A 65 15.70 -6.03 -6.89
N ASP A 66 15.24 -6.08 -8.14
CA ASP A 66 16.02 -6.55 -9.29
C ASP A 66 16.85 -5.44 -9.97
N ALA A 67 16.97 -4.26 -9.36
CA ALA A 67 17.77 -3.18 -9.93
C ALA A 67 19.27 -3.52 -9.97
N ARG A 68 19.96 -3.12 -11.04
CA ARG A 68 21.39 -3.38 -11.23
C ARG A 68 22.27 -2.70 -10.16
N SER A 69 21.95 -1.45 -9.82
CA SER A 69 22.67 -0.68 -8.81
C SER A 69 22.24 -1.06 -7.39
N ALA A 70 23.21 -1.26 -6.50
CA ALA A 70 22.96 -1.52 -5.09
C ALA A 70 22.15 -0.39 -4.42
N LEU A 71 22.41 0.86 -4.80
CA LEU A 71 21.64 2.01 -4.32
C LEU A 71 20.19 1.92 -4.78
N ALA A 72 19.96 1.61 -6.06
CA ALA A 72 18.60 1.50 -6.62
C ALA A 72 17.79 0.33 -6.00
N ARG A 73 18.44 -0.72 -5.51
CA ARG A 73 17.77 -1.81 -4.78
C ARG A 73 17.29 -1.37 -3.39
N ARG A 74 17.99 -0.41 -2.77
CA ARG A 74 17.66 0.14 -1.44
C ARG A 74 16.73 1.34 -1.50
N LYS A 75 16.56 1.96 -2.68
CA LYS A 75 15.64 3.07 -2.89
C LYS A 75 14.19 2.62 -2.73
N VAL A 76 13.45 3.38 -1.94
CA VAL A 76 12.00 3.31 -1.81
C VAL A 76 11.42 4.57 -2.45
N TRP A 77 10.50 4.38 -3.40
CA TRP A 77 9.77 5.48 -4.01
C TRP A 77 8.38 5.56 -3.43
N THR A 78 7.98 6.72 -2.89
CA THR A 78 6.66 6.92 -2.26
C THR A 78 5.75 7.79 -3.12
N LEU A 79 4.45 7.49 -3.11
CA LEU A 79 3.45 8.21 -3.88
C LEU A 79 3.24 9.63 -3.35
N ILE A 80 3.29 10.61 -4.25
CA ILE A 80 2.87 11.99 -4.05
C ILE A 80 1.56 12.21 -4.83
N PRO A 81 0.38 12.11 -4.18
CA PRO A 81 -0.88 11.99 -4.90
C PRO A 81 -1.21 13.21 -5.76
N TYR A 82 -1.00 14.42 -5.25
CA TYR A 82 -1.27 15.65 -6.00
C TYR A 82 -0.38 15.82 -7.25
N LEU A 83 0.84 15.25 -7.26
CA LEU A 83 1.72 15.28 -8.43
C LEU A 83 1.55 14.05 -9.34
N GLN A 84 0.87 13.00 -8.87
CA GLN A 84 0.75 11.71 -9.54
C GLN A 84 2.11 11.12 -9.95
N VAL A 85 3.08 11.27 -9.06
CA VAL A 85 4.41 10.67 -9.19
C VAL A 85 4.77 9.94 -7.91
N PHE A 86 5.54 8.89 -8.07
CA PHE A 86 6.33 8.31 -7.00
C PHE A 86 7.68 9.00 -6.98
N MET A 87 8.09 9.53 -5.83
CA MET A 87 9.39 10.18 -5.65
C MET A 87 10.28 9.34 -4.76
N ALA A 88 11.59 9.30 -5.05
CA ALA A 88 12.54 8.65 -4.17
C ALA A 88 12.51 9.35 -2.80
N ASN A 89 12.32 8.57 -1.75
CA ASN A 89 12.12 9.08 -0.40
C ASN A 89 13.22 8.53 0.50
N TRP A 90 14.19 9.37 0.85
CA TRP A 90 15.40 8.96 1.56
C TRP A 90 15.10 8.44 2.97
N PHE A 91 14.22 9.10 3.72
CA PHE A 91 13.95 8.71 5.10
C PHE A 91 13.08 7.44 5.16
N VAL A 92 12.17 7.25 4.20
CA VAL A 92 11.46 5.96 4.06
C VAL A 92 12.41 4.86 3.58
N SER A 93 13.40 5.19 2.74
CA SER A 93 14.41 4.22 2.32
C SER A 93 15.33 3.79 3.46
N VAL A 94 15.65 4.70 4.39
CA VAL A 94 16.37 4.39 5.63
C VAL A 94 15.50 3.54 6.54
N ASP A 95 14.25 3.95 6.78
CA ASP A 95 13.29 3.23 7.62
C ASP A 95 13.06 1.79 7.13
N HIS A 96 12.94 1.58 5.82
CA HIS A 96 12.78 0.26 5.23
C HIS A 96 14.00 -0.68 5.42
N GLN A 97 15.18 -0.13 5.72
CA GLN A 97 16.39 -0.90 6.00
C GLN A 97 16.56 -1.21 7.49
N LEU A 98 15.88 -0.49 8.36
CA LEU A 98 15.83 -0.81 9.78
C LEU A 98 14.90 -2.03 9.94
N ALA A 99 15.29 -2.99 10.78
CA ALA A 99 14.51 -4.21 11.00
C ALA A 99 13.64 -4.13 12.26
N GLU A 100 14.04 -3.32 13.24
CA GLU A 100 13.48 -3.34 14.60
C GLU A 100 12.97 -1.97 15.08
N GLN A 101 13.25 -0.88 14.37
CA GLN A 101 12.95 0.49 14.81
C GLN A 101 12.20 1.29 13.73
N ASN A 102 11.29 0.62 13.03
CA ASN A 102 10.63 1.23 11.89
C ASN A 102 9.49 2.10 12.39
N GLN A 103 9.48 3.36 11.97
CA GLN A 103 8.35 4.26 12.16
C GLN A 103 7.10 3.72 11.46
N TRP A 104 7.29 3.07 10.31
CA TRP A 104 6.20 2.46 9.54
C TRP A 104 6.28 0.95 9.52
N ILE A 105 5.12 0.31 9.57
CA ILE A 105 4.99 -1.12 9.29
C ILE A 105 4.94 -1.28 7.77
N HIS A 106 5.96 -1.92 7.20
CA HIS A 106 6.06 -2.19 5.77
C HIS A 106 5.37 -3.50 5.43
N THR A 107 4.17 -3.42 4.87
CA THR A 107 3.44 -4.60 4.40
C THR A 107 3.62 -4.74 2.89
N ASN A 108 4.13 -5.87 2.44
CA ASN A 108 4.23 -6.16 1.01
C ASN A 108 2.84 -6.46 0.44
N ILE A 109 2.48 -5.81 -0.68
CA ILE A 109 1.16 -5.90 -1.28
C ILE A 109 1.27 -6.17 -2.78
N ASP A 110 0.20 -6.68 -3.39
CA ASP A 110 0.15 -6.82 -4.83
C ASP A 110 -0.23 -5.50 -5.53
N VAL A 111 -0.05 -5.50 -6.85
CA VAL A 111 -0.31 -4.33 -7.71
C VAL A 111 -1.79 -3.92 -7.76
N TYR A 112 -2.73 -4.83 -7.51
CA TYR A 112 -4.15 -4.51 -7.53
C TYR A 112 -4.51 -3.78 -6.24
N GLU A 113 -4.07 -4.28 -5.08
CA GLU A 113 -4.19 -3.55 -3.82
C GLU A 113 -3.49 -2.18 -3.89
N ALA A 114 -2.30 -2.10 -4.49
CA ALA A 114 -1.60 -0.83 -4.67
C ALA A 114 -2.41 0.20 -5.48
N ARG A 115 -3.20 -0.24 -6.47
CA ARG A 115 -4.05 0.65 -7.28
C ARG A 115 -5.21 1.22 -6.47
N GLU A 116 -5.84 0.40 -5.63
CA GLU A 116 -6.92 0.84 -4.73
C GLU A 116 -6.36 1.80 -3.68
N LEU A 117 -5.25 1.44 -3.05
CA LEU A 117 -4.62 2.28 -2.03
C LEU A 117 -4.16 3.63 -2.56
N ALA A 118 -3.74 3.73 -3.84
CA ALA A 118 -3.34 4.99 -4.44
C ALA A 118 -4.43 6.07 -4.37
N LEU A 119 -5.71 5.68 -4.32
CA LEU A 119 -6.84 6.58 -4.14
C LEU A 119 -7.06 6.99 -2.68
N LEU A 120 -6.53 6.23 -1.73
CA LEU A 120 -6.69 6.42 -0.29
C LEU A 120 -5.47 7.09 0.37
N VAL A 121 -4.30 7.07 -0.27
CA VAL A 121 -3.08 7.69 0.29
C VAL A 121 -3.35 9.16 0.62
N PRO A 122 -3.01 9.61 1.84
CA PRO A 122 -3.14 11.01 2.24
C PRO A 122 -2.16 11.91 1.46
N GLN A 123 -2.45 13.21 1.41
CA GLN A 123 -1.46 14.14 0.84
C GLN A 123 -0.28 14.29 1.81
N PRO A 124 0.97 14.25 1.31
CA PRO A 124 2.16 14.52 2.12
C PRO A 124 2.08 15.90 2.76
N ARG A 125 2.53 16.03 4.02
CA ARG A 125 2.61 17.34 4.66
C ARG A 125 3.71 18.18 4.01
N ALA A 126 3.64 19.49 4.17
CA ALA A 126 4.67 20.40 3.63
C ALA A 126 6.07 20.08 4.20
N GLU A 127 6.13 19.63 5.45
CA GLU A 127 7.36 19.18 6.10
C GLU A 127 7.93 17.92 5.45
N ASP A 128 7.08 16.92 5.16
CA ASP A 128 7.49 15.70 4.46
C ASP A 128 8.04 16.04 3.08
N MET A 129 7.38 16.94 2.34
CA MET A 129 7.86 17.39 1.04
C MET A 129 9.23 18.07 1.13
N LYS A 130 9.45 18.94 2.13
CA LYS A 130 10.76 19.58 2.36
C LYS A 130 11.83 18.53 2.62
N ARG A 131 11.55 17.55 3.48
CA ARG A 131 12.47 16.46 3.81
C ARG A 131 12.79 15.58 2.61
N ILE A 132 11.79 15.21 1.80
CA ILE A 132 12.00 14.42 0.57
C ILE A 132 12.97 15.13 -0.36
N THR A 133 12.84 16.45 -0.54
CA THR A 133 13.68 17.25 -1.44
C THR A 133 15.06 17.64 -0.88
N ARG A 134 15.35 17.30 0.38
CA ARG A 134 16.60 17.64 1.06
C ARG A 134 17.12 16.38 1.76
N PRO A 135 17.84 15.52 1.03
CA PRO A 135 18.28 14.25 1.57
C PRO A 135 19.44 14.47 2.54
N GLU A 136 19.32 13.88 3.73
CA GLU A 136 20.35 13.97 4.79
C GLU A 136 21.15 12.67 4.92
N ALA A 137 20.65 11.57 4.35
CA ALA A 137 21.31 10.27 4.33
C ALA A 137 20.89 9.44 3.11
N LEU A 138 21.70 8.43 2.76
CA LEU A 138 21.51 7.42 1.70
C LEU A 138 21.43 7.94 0.26
N LEU A 139 20.70 9.02 0.01
CA LEU A 139 20.50 9.63 -1.29
C LEU A 139 21.22 10.98 -1.36
N THR A 140 21.67 11.35 -2.56
CA THR A 140 22.05 12.73 -2.89
C THR A 140 20.88 13.47 -3.53
N LEU A 141 21.01 14.78 -3.77
CA LEU A 141 19.98 15.55 -4.50
C LEU A 141 19.74 14.96 -5.91
N ASP A 142 20.80 14.53 -6.59
CA ASP A 142 20.74 13.93 -7.92
C ASP A 142 20.07 12.54 -7.91
N ASP A 143 20.00 11.90 -6.74
CA ASP A 143 19.34 10.61 -6.56
C ASP A 143 17.82 10.70 -6.39
N ILE A 144 17.26 11.90 -6.25
CA ILE A 144 15.82 12.13 -6.09
C ILE A 144 15.14 12.10 -7.45
N ASP A 145 14.96 10.90 -7.97
CA ASP A 145 14.24 10.65 -9.21
C ASP A 145 12.73 10.44 -8.97
N ARG A 146 11.98 10.47 -10.08
CA ARG A 146 10.51 10.41 -10.06
C ARG A 146 10.00 9.42 -11.09
N HIS A 147 8.97 8.67 -10.72
CA HIS A 147 8.26 7.76 -11.62
C HIS A 147 6.78 8.13 -11.71
N LYS A 148 6.26 8.29 -12.93
CA LYS A 148 4.84 8.63 -13.13
C LYS A 148 3.94 7.47 -12.69
N VAL A 149 2.80 7.78 -12.07
CA VAL A 149 1.77 6.78 -11.72
C VAL A 149 1.31 6.01 -12.95
N THR A 150 1.21 6.65 -14.12
CA THR A 150 0.86 6.00 -15.40
C THR A 150 1.81 4.86 -15.76
N THR A 151 3.07 4.96 -15.37
CA THR A 151 4.12 3.96 -15.65
C THR A 151 4.20 2.91 -14.54
N VAL A 152 3.85 3.28 -13.30
CA VAL A 152 3.95 2.41 -12.12
C VAL A 152 2.69 1.58 -11.90
N LEU A 153 1.53 2.22 -11.87
CA LEU A 153 0.23 1.60 -11.59
C LEU A 153 -0.65 1.48 -12.84
N GLY A 154 -0.42 2.32 -13.86
CA GLY A 154 -1.13 2.29 -15.13
C GLY A 154 -2.01 3.52 -15.38
N LYS A 155 -2.50 3.66 -16.62
CA LYS A 155 -3.30 4.81 -17.05
C LYS A 155 -4.63 4.94 -16.31
N GLY A 156 -5.33 3.82 -16.06
CA GLY A 156 -6.62 3.81 -15.36
C GLY A 156 -6.53 4.40 -13.97
N THR A 157 -5.56 3.96 -13.16
CA THR A 157 -5.32 4.50 -11.82
C THR A 157 -4.94 5.98 -11.85
N ALA A 158 -4.08 6.40 -12.78
CA ALA A 158 -3.74 7.82 -12.93
C ALA A 158 -4.98 8.68 -13.25
N GLN A 159 -5.88 8.18 -14.10
CA GLN A 159 -7.12 8.88 -14.43
C GLN A 159 -8.06 8.98 -13.21
N ALA A 160 -8.23 7.88 -12.46
CA ALA A 160 -9.01 7.87 -11.23
C ALA A 160 -8.45 8.85 -10.18
N MET A 161 -7.12 8.93 -10.05
CA MET A 161 -6.46 9.90 -9.17
C MET A 161 -6.68 11.36 -9.61
N LYS A 162 -6.78 11.64 -10.92
CA LYS A 162 -7.14 12.98 -11.41
C LYS A 162 -8.57 13.34 -11.01
N ALA A 163 -9.50 12.40 -11.11
CA ALA A 163 -10.90 12.63 -10.77
C ALA A 163 -11.15 12.83 -9.26
N ARG A 164 -10.22 12.37 -8.40
CA ARG A 164 -10.24 12.60 -6.95
C ARG A 164 -9.93 14.06 -6.57
N ARG A 165 -9.28 14.82 -7.46
CA ARG A 165 -8.62 16.10 -7.15
C ARG A 165 -9.58 17.27 -7.28
#